data_AF-A0A914NX01-F1
#
_entry.id   AF-A0A914NX01-F1
#
_cell.length_a   1.000
_cell.length_b   1.000
_cell.length_c   1.000
_cell.angle_alpha   90.00
_cell.angle_beta   90.00
_cell.angle_gamma   90.00
#
_symmetry.space_group_name_H-M   'P 1'
#
loop_
_entity.id
_entity.type
_entity.pdbx_description
1 polymer ?
#
loop_
_entity_poly.entity_id
_entity_poly.type
_entity_poly.pdbx_seq_one_letter_code
_entity_poly.pdbx_strand_id
1 'polypeptide(L)'
;MCVDFFILNSVMAPPQFTDFGKSTKDLFTKGYTHGLLKLDVKSKSGPNVEFKSEGEHNLSTQKIKNKLEVKYKIPEYGTTITESLNTANQLGSILELNNQLAKGLKVTIDTKYTPNSGKRECLVKTDFSGDLDWMAGAKAKYDLQANELKATSLAFLHQTSDYALHTYTNDGNEFGGRFLF
;
A
#
# COMPACT_ATOMS: atom_id res chain seq x y z
N MET A 1 -10.94 1.55 -42.91
CA MET A 1 -10.31 2.81 -43.37
C MET A 1 -10.97 3.96 -42.61
N CYS A 2 -10.18 4.98 -42.24
CA CYS A 2 -10.32 5.95 -41.13
C CYS A 2 -10.13 5.29 -39.76
N VAL A 3 -8.95 5.16 -39.13
CA VAL A 3 -7.75 6.02 -38.96
C VAL A 3 -8.03 7.42 -38.40
N ASP A 4 -7.44 7.63 -37.22
CA ASP A 4 -7.14 8.87 -36.49
C ASP A 4 -8.19 9.55 -35.60
N PHE A 5 -8.20 9.14 -34.33
CA PHE A 5 -7.82 10.07 -33.25
C PHE A 5 -7.16 9.30 -32.08
N PHE A 6 -5.94 8.84 -32.33
CA PHE A 6 -4.98 8.43 -31.31
C PHE A 6 -4.27 9.71 -30.84
N ILE A 7 -4.89 10.47 -29.93
CA ILE A 7 -4.18 11.50 -29.16
C ILE A 7 -4.41 11.26 -27.67
N LEU A 8 -3.31 10.86 -27.04
CA LEU A 8 -2.90 11.06 -25.65
C LEU A 8 -4.03 11.35 -24.65
N ASN A 9 -4.40 10.35 -23.84
CA ASN A 9 -4.44 10.55 -22.40
C ASN A 9 -4.44 9.22 -21.64
N SER A 10 -3.32 8.49 -21.66
CA SER A 10 -3.03 7.56 -20.55
C SER A 10 -2.55 8.37 -19.35
N VAL A 11 -3.43 9.21 -18.78
CA VAL A 11 -3.27 9.58 -17.37
C VAL A 11 -3.73 8.36 -16.59
N MET A 12 -2.88 7.33 -16.59
CA MET A 12 -2.92 6.32 -15.55
C MET A 12 -2.88 7.09 -14.25
N ALA A 13 -3.91 6.91 -13.42
CA ALA A 13 -3.89 7.46 -12.08
C ALA A 13 -2.52 7.12 -11.46
N PRO A 14 -1.74 8.13 -11.05
CA PRO A 14 -0.34 7.96 -10.73
C PRO A 14 -0.19 6.87 -9.65
N PRO A 15 0.58 5.80 -9.92
CA PRO A 15 0.63 4.66 -9.02
C PRO A 15 1.31 5.05 -7.71
N GLN A 16 0.79 4.54 -6.59
CA GLN A 16 1.23 4.95 -5.27
C GLN A 16 2.73 4.66 -5.05
N PHE A 17 3.39 5.48 -4.24
CA PHE A 17 4.78 5.27 -3.79
C PHE A 17 5.05 3.85 -3.26
N THR A 18 4.06 3.24 -2.60
CA THR A 18 4.16 1.87 -2.08
C THR A 18 3.88 0.78 -3.12
N ASP A 19 3.27 1.13 -4.25
CA ASP A 19 3.00 0.22 -5.35
C ASP A 19 4.22 0.13 -6.30
N PHE A 20 4.99 1.22 -6.42
CA PHE A 20 6.30 1.19 -7.10
C PHE A 20 7.36 0.52 -6.24
N GLY A 21 7.71 -0.71 -6.63
CA GLY A 21 8.58 -1.62 -5.89
C GLY A 21 7.85 -2.81 -5.30
N LYS A 22 6.53 -2.74 -5.19
CA LYS A 22 5.70 -3.91 -4.92
C LYS A 22 5.78 -4.85 -6.10
N SER A 23 5.58 -4.38 -7.33
CA SER A 23 5.69 -5.24 -8.52
C SER A 23 7.04 -5.95 -8.62
N THR A 24 8.15 -5.24 -8.39
CA THR A 24 9.50 -5.84 -8.37
C THR A 24 9.68 -6.79 -7.18
N LYS A 25 9.26 -6.41 -5.98
CA LYS A 25 9.38 -7.27 -4.79
C LYS A 25 8.48 -8.51 -4.89
N ASP A 26 7.30 -8.38 -5.47
CA ASP A 26 6.38 -9.48 -5.77
C ASP A 26 7.04 -10.47 -6.72
N LEU A 27 7.81 -10.04 -7.73
CA LEU A 27 8.55 -10.98 -8.58
C LEU A 27 9.55 -11.85 -7.80
N PHE A 28 10.15 -11.30 -6.73
CA PHE A 28 11.10 -12.03 -5.89
C PHE A 28 10.47 -12.73 -4.68
N THR A 29 9.23 -12.42 -4.31
CA THR A 29 8.60 -12.95 -3.09
C THR A 29 7.33 -13.76 -3.32
N LYS A 30 6.60 -13.58 -4.44
CA LYS A 30 5.48 -14.45 -4.79
C LYS A 30 5.98 -15.81 -5.26
N GLY A 31 5.38 -16.87 -4.74
CA GLY A 31 5.65 -18.25 -5.12
C GLY A 31 6.86 -18.89 -4.42
N TYR A 32 7.79 -18.10 -3.88
CA TYR A 32 8.93 -18.59 -3.11
C TYR A 32 8.56 -18.78 -1.62
N THR A 33 7.73 -19.77 -1.32
CA THR A 33 7.36 -20.15 0.05
C THR A 33 7.72 -21.59 0.35
N HIS A 34 9.02 -21.87 0.53
CA HIS A 34 9.47 -23.17 1.00
C HIS A 34 8.97 -23.40 2.44
N GLY A 35 8.15 -24.44 2.65
CA GLY A 35 7.67 -24.85 3.98
C GLY A 35 6.45 -24.09 4.52
N LEU A 36 5.80 -23.25 3.72
CA LEU A 36 4.55 -22.56 4.10
C LEU A 36 3.44 -22.85 3.11
N LEU A 37 2.33 -23.38 3.59
CA LEU A 37 1.08 -23.51 2.83
C LEU A 37 0.27 -22.22 3.04
N LYS A 38 0.06 -21.46 1.97
CA LYS A 38 -0.75 -20.24 1.97
C LYS A 38 -2.02 -20.46 1.17
N LEU A 39 -3.16 -20.22 1.79
CA LEU A 39 -4.48 -20.18 1.16
C LEU A 39 -4.94 -18.72 1.13
N ASP A 40 -5.20 -18.18 -0.06
CA ASP A 40 -5.75 -16.83 -0.25
C ASP A 40 -7.12 -16.98 -0.93
N VAL A 41 -8.17 -16.55 -0.25
CA VAL A 41 -9.54 -16.54 -0.76
C VAL A 41 -9.98 -15.10 -0.88
N LYS A 42 -10.18 -14.63 -2.11
CA LYS A 42 -10.70 -13.30 -2.40
C LYS A 42 -12.12 -13.40 -2.94
N SER A 43 -13.06 -12.84 -2.21
CA SER A 43 -14.47 -12.79 -2.56
C SER A 43 -14.88 -11.35 -2.80
N LYS A 44 -15.52 -11.07 -3.94
CA LYS A 44 -16.06 -9.75 -4.25
C LYS A 44 -17.56 -9.77 -4.03
N SER A 45 -18.06 -8.90 -3.17
CA SER A 45 -19.49 -8.74 -2.91
C SER A 45 -19.94 -7.42 -3.51
N GLY A 46 -20.47 -7.48 -4.73
CA GLY A 46 -20.85 -6.29 -5.50
C GLY A 46 -19.65 -5.47 -6.00
N PRO A 47 -19.87 -4.26 -6.52
CA PRO A 47 -18.81 -3.43 -7.10
C PRO A 47 -17.85 -2.81 -6.06
N ASN A 48 -18.30 -2.69 -4.81
CA ASN A 48 -17.69 -1.79 -3.82
C ASN A 48 -17.13 -2.51 -2.58
N VAL A 49 -17.35 -3.81 -2.41
CA VAL A 49 -16.86 -4.56 -1.24
C VAL A 49 -16.04 -5.77 -1.66
N GLU A 50 -14.81 -5.84 -1.17
CA GLU A 50 -13.91 -6.98 -1.37
C GLU A 50 -13.54 -7.58 -0.01
N PHE A 51 -13.83 -8.87 0.15
CA PHE A 51 -13.40 -9.68 1.27
C PHE A 51 -12.19 -10.49 0.85
N LYS A 52 -11.17 -10.52 1.70
CA LYS A 52 -9.98 -11.33 1.49
C LYS A 52 -9.67 -12.08 2.77
N SER A 53 -9.68 -13.41 2.70
CA SER A 53 -9.31 -14.28 3.80
C SER A 53 -8.02 -15.00 3.45
N GLU A 54 -7.01 -14.85 4.29
CA GLU A 54 -5.69 -15.46 4.13
C GLU A 54 -5.43 -16.41 5.29
N GLY A 55 -5.19 -17.69 4.97
CA GLY A 55 -4.72 -18.70 5.90
C GLY A 55 -3.28 -19.08 5.59
N GLU A 56 -2.37 -18.88 6.53
CA GLU A 56 -0.97 -19.29 6.42
C GLU A 56 -0.70 -20.41 7.43
N HIS A 57 -0.39 -21.60 6.93
CA HIS A 57 0.08 -22.74 7.73
C HIS A 57 1.58 -22.92 7.52
N ASN A 58 2.33 -22.76 8.61
CA ASN A 58 3.77 -22.92 8.60
C ASN A 58 4.13 -24.35 9.03
N LEU A 59 4.57 -25.20 8.10
CA LEU A 59 4.79 -26.64 8.37
C LEU A 59 5.93 -26.88 9.36
N SER A 60 6.90 -25.96 9.45
CA SER A 60 8.03 -26.07 10.37
C SER A 60 7.66 -25.79 11.83
N THR A 61 6.62 -24.99 12.07
CA THR A 61 6.21 -24.57 13.42
C THR A 61 4.82 -25.06 13.82
N GLN A 62 4.10 -25.70 12.89
CA GLN A 62 2.69 -26.12 13.00
C GLN A 62 1.73 -24.98 13.41
N LYS A 63 2.17 -23.73 13.29
CA LYS A 63 1.34 -22.57 13.61
C LYS A 63 0.51 -22.18 12.40
N ILE A 64 -0.78 -21.99 12.65
CA ILE A 64 -1.75 -21.49 11.67
C ILE A 64 -2.03 -20.03 12.01
N LYS A 65 -1.87 -19.14 11.03
CA LYS A 65 -2.24 -17.73 11.13
C LYS A 65 -3.36 -17.47 10.13
N ASN A 66 -4.51 -16.97 10.59
CA ASN A 66 -5.56 -16.53 9.69
C ASN A 66 -5.75 -15.01 9.81
N LYS A 67 -5.80 -14.35 8.65
CA LYS A 67 -6.03 -12.92 8.51
C LYS A 67 -7.29 -12.73 7.66
N LEU A 68 -8.15 -11.83 8.09
CA LEU A 68 -9.34 -11.41 7.38
C LEU A 68 -9.18 -9.92 7.06
N GLU A 69 -9.22 -9.57 5.78
CA GLU A 69 -9.25 -8.18 5.32
C GLU A 69 -10.58 -7.90 4.63
N VAL A 70 -11.21 -6.79 4.99
CA VAL A 70 -12.44 -6.30 4.40
C VAL A 70 -12.16 -4.92 3.82
N LYS A 71 -12.33 -4.79 2.51
CA LYS A 71 -12.07 -3.56 1.77
C LYS A 71 -13.37 -2.99 1.23
N TYR A 72 -13.71 -1.82 1.70
CA TYR A 72 -14.84 -1.01 1.25
C TYR A 72 -14.32 0.13 0.36
N LYS A 73 -14.74 0.14 -0.89
CA LYS A 73 -14.44 1.18 -1.87
C LYS A 73 -15.66 2.06 -2.05
N ILE A 74 -15.48 3.36 -1.85
CA ILE A 74 -16.51 4.37 -2.08
C ILE A 74 -16.01 5.24 -3.24
N PRO A 75 -16.27 4.82 -4.50
CA PRO A 75 -15.71 5.48 -5.68
C PRO A 75 -16.20 6.93 -5.83
N GLU A 76 -17.43 7.24 -5.38
CA GLU A 76 -18.01 8.60 -5.43
C GLU A 76 -17.19 9.65 -4.66
N TYR A 77 -16.53 9.24 -3.57
CA TYR A 77 -15.69 10.11 -2.73
C TYR A 77 -14.21 9.73 -2.80
N GLY A 78 -13.79 8.93 -3.79
CA GLY A 78 -12.40 8.47 -3.92
C GLY A 78 -11.82 7.84 -2.63
N THR A 79 -12.69 7.31 -1.77
CA THR A 79 -12.34 6.88 -0.41
C THR A 79 -12.34 5.37 -0.35
N THR A 80 -11.35 4.79 0.29
CA THR A 80 -11.27 3.35 0.51
C THR A 80 -10.97 3.08 1.97
N ILE A 81 -11.80 2.27 2.60
CA ILE A 81 -11.63 1.84 3.98
C ILE A 81 -11.26 0.35 3.93
N THR A 82 -10.16 -0.03 4.55
CA THR A 82 -9.77 -1.43 4.68
C THR A 82 -9.60 -1.79 6.14
N GLU A 83 -10.36 -2.76 6.62
CA GLU A 83 -10.25 -3.30 7.97
C GLU A 83 -9.62 -4.69 7.90
N SER A 84 -8.53 -4.89 8.64
CA SER A 84 -7.79 -6.13 8.72
C SER A 84 -7.86 -6.66 10.15
N LEU A 85 -8.43 -7.84 10.34
CA LEU A 85 -8.41 -8.57 11.61
C LEU A 85 -7.55 -9.81 11.48
N ASN A 86 -6.69 -10.07 12.45
CA ASN A 86 -5.85 -11.27 12.48
C ASN A 86 -6.22 -12.16 13.68
N THR A 87 -5.94 -13.46 13.60
CA THR A 87 -6.21 -14.45 14.68
C THR A 87 -5.41 -14.13 15.96
N ALA A 88 -4.34 -13.34 15.84
CA ALA A 88 -3.60 -12.78 16.98
C ALA A 88 -4.30 -11.57 17.64
N ASN A 89 -5.59 -11.36 17.34
CA ASN A 89 -6.43 -10.26 17.79
C ASN A 89 -5.90 -8.86 17.40
N GLN A 90 -5.09 -8.76 16.34
CA GLN A 90 -4.61 -7.47 15.84
C GLN A 90 -5.62 -6.87 14.88
N LEU A 91 -6.08 -5.66 15.16
CA LEU A 91 -6.96 -4.88 14.30
C LEU A 91 -6.13 -3.84 13.55
N GLY A 92 -6.25 -3.80 12.23
CA GLY A 92 -5.69 -2.77 11.36
C GLY A 92 -6.81 -2.06 10.63
N SER A 93 -6.80 -0.74 10.60
CA SER A 93 -7.76 0.08 9.86
C SER A 93 -6.98 1.04 8.97
N ILE A 94 -7.17 0.88 7.66
CA ILE A 94 -6.55 1.71 6.63
C ILE A 94 -7.63 2.58 6.01
N LEU A 95 -7.48 3.89 6.12
CA LEU A 95 -8.30 4.87 5.40
C LEU A 95 -7.45 5.48 4.28
N GLU A 96 -7.84 5.26 3.03
CA GLU A 96 -7.23 5.90 1.87
C GLU A 96 -8.20 6.95 1.31
N LEU A 97 -7.75 8.20 1.21
CA LEU A 97 -8.46 9.30 0.59
C LEU A 97 -7.71 9.69 -0.69
N ASN A 98 -8.35 9.51 -1.85
CA ASN A 98 -7.77 9.84 -3.13
C ASN A 98 -8.48 11.05 -3.75
N ASN A 99 -7.70 12.06 -4.14
CA ASN A 99 -8.16 13.22 -4.91
C ASN A 99 -9.30 14.04 -4.25
N GLN A 100 -9.50 13.89 -2.94
CA GLN A 100 -10.53 14.64 -2.19
C GLN A 100 -10.07 16.04 -1.77
N LEU A 101 -8.77 16.21 -1.48
CA LEU A 101 -8.21 17.49 -1.02
C LEU A 101 -7.57 18.28 -2.17
N ALA A 102 -6.84 17.60 -3.05
CA ALA A 102 -6.22 18.18 -4.24
C ALA A 102 -6.08 17.11 -5.32
N LYS A 103 -6.11 17.52 -6.60
CA LYS A 103 -5.86 16.61 -7.73
C LYS A 103 -4.44 16.03 -7.62
N GLY A 104 -4.31 14.71 -7.69
CA GLY A 104 -3.03 14.01 -7.57
C GLY A 104 -2.58 13.75 -6.13
N LEU A 105 -3.31 14.24 -5.11
CA LEU A 105 -3.01 13.99 -3.71
C LEU A 105 -3.76 12.76 -3.20
N LYS A 106 -3.01 11.79 -2.69
CA LYS A 106 -3.53 10.63 -1.99
C LYS A 106 -3.00 10.61 -0.56
N VAL A 107 -3.90 10.59 0.41
CA VAL A 107 -3.56 10.46 1.83
C VAL A 107 -4.01 9.09 2.29
N THR A 108 -3.13 8.35 2.96
CA THR A 108 -3.41 7.05 3.55
C THR A 108 -3.08 7.07 5.03
N ILE A 109 -4.05 6.74 5.87
CA ILE A 109 -3.89 6.62 7.31
C ILE A 109 -4.07 5.15 7.67
N ASP A 110 -3.01 4.49 8.13
CA ASP A 110 -3.00 3.10 8.56
C ASP A 110 -2.85 3.05 10.08
N THR A 111 -3.89 2.64 10.78
CA THR A 111 -3.91 2.50 12.24
C THR A 111 -3.91 1.04 12.60
N LYS A 112 -2.93 0.61 13.38
CA LYS A 112 -2.83 -0.76 13.87
C LYS A 112 -2.93 -0.79 15.39
N TYR A 113 -3.88 -1.58 15.87
CA TYR A 113 -4.13 -1.81 17.28
C TYR A 113 -3.88 -3.28 17.63
N THR A 114 -2.96 -3.50 18.58
CA THR A 114 -2.70 -4.81 19.16
C THR A 114 -3.17 -4.81 20.61
N PRO A 115 -4.40 -5.28 20.90
CA PRO A 115 -4.98 -5.29 22.24
C PRO A 115 -4.16 -6.13 23.21
N ASN A 116 -3.60 -7.26 22.76
CA ASN A 116 -2.79 -8.15 23.59
C ASN A 116 -1.57 -7.47 24.25
N SER A 117 -1.06 -6.38 23.66
CA SER A 117 0.07 -5.62 24.21
C SER A 117 -0.25 -4.15 24.46
N GLY A 118 -1.50 -3.72 24.24
CA GLY A 118 -1.90 -2.31 24.24
C GLY A 118 -1.20 -1.44 23.19
N LYS A 119 -0.46 -2.04 22.24
CA LYS A 119 0.33 -1.31 21.23
C LYS A 119 -0.60 -0.66 20.22
N ARG A 120 -0.39 0.62 19.98
CA ARG A 120 -1.12 1.42 18.99
C ARG A 120 -0.09 2.05 18.07
N GLU A 121 -0.07 1.63 16.82
CA GLU A 121 0.80 2.18 15.79
C GLU A 121 -0.08 2.95 14.80
N CYS A 122 0.37 4.12 14.38
CA CYS A 122 -0.25 4.91 13.33
C CYS A 122 0.79 5.19 12.26
N LEU A 123 0.45 4.92 11.01
CA LEU A 123 1.29 5.17 9.85
C LEU A 123 0.52 6.08 8.90
N VAL A 124 0.98 7.32 8.79
CA VAL A 124 0.43 8.29 7.86
C VAL A 124 1.30 8.29 6.61
N LYS A 125 0.67 8.21 5.43
CA LYS A 125 1.34 8.32 4.14
C LYS A 125 0.63 9.39 3.32
N THR A 126 1.43 10.22 2.69
CA THR A 126 0.96 11.29 1.81
C THR A 126 1.72 11.15 0.51
N ASP A 127 0.99 10.87 -0.56
CA ASP A 127 1.53 10.74 -1.90
C ASP A 127 0.97 11.89 -2.74
N PHE A 128 1.86 12.69 -3.31
CA PHE A 128 1.52 13.74 -4.25
C PHE A 128 2.02 13.36 -5.63
N SER A 129 1.16 13.57 -6.63
CA SER A 129 1.46 13.31 -8.03
C SER A 129 1.21 14.56 -8.83
N GLY A 130 2.25 15.09 -9.48
CA GLY A 130 2.17 16.29 -10.28
C GLY A 130 1.99 16.01 -11.76
N ASP A 131 1.72 17.10 -12.49
CA ASP A 131 1.38 17.10 -13.91
C ASP A 131 2.57 16.81 -14.85
N LEU A 132 3.80 16.86 -14.33
CA LEU A 132 5.05 16.66 -15.08
C LEU A 132 5.76 15.35 -14.68
N ASP A 133 5.00 14.25 -14.52
CA ASP A 133 5.56 12.92 -14.23
C ASP A 133 6.38 12.80 -12.93
N TRP A 134 6.31 13.82 -12.09
CA TRP A 134 6.94 13.87 -10.79
C TRP A 134 5.97 13.43 -9.70
N MET A 135 6.44 12.59 -8.81
CA MET A 135 5.68 12.20 -7.62
C MET A 135 6.56 12.32 -6.38
N ALA A 136 5.96 12.77 -5.29
CA ALA A 136 6.63 12.87 -3.99
C ALA A 136 5.78 12.14 -2.95
N GLY A 137 6.42 11.28 -2.17
CA GLY A 137 5.80 10.53 -1.10
C GLY A 137 6.43 10.85 0.24
N ALA A 138 5.62 11.05 1.26
CA ALA A 138 6.06 11.10 2.64
C ALA A 138 5.34 10.00 3.43
N LYS A 139 6.06 9.27 4.27
CA LYS A 139 5.50 8.32 5.23
C LYS A 139 6.03 8.63 6.62
N ALA A 140 5.15 8.67 7.61
CA ALA A 140 5.50 8.90 9.00
C ALA A 140 4.84 7.82 9.86
N LYS A 141 5.66 7.07 10.60
CA LYS A 141 5.24 6.01 11.51
C LYS A 141 5.36 6.51 12.94
N TYR A 142 4.23 6.57 13.62
CA TYR A 142 4.10 6.99 15.00
C TYR A 142 3.67 5.81 15.88
N ASP A 143 4.37 5.61 17.00
CA ASP A 143 3.95 4.65 18.03
C ASP A 143 3.27 5.43 19.15
N LEU A 144 1.95 5.28 19.24
CA LEU A 144 1.10 5.97 20.22
C LEU A 144 1.27 5.41 21.63
N GLN A 145 1.86 4.22 21.79
CA GLN A 145 2.10 3.64 23.12
C GLN A 145 3.37 4.22 23.75
N ALA A 146 4.44 4.34 22.97
CA ALA A 146 5.69 4.96 23.40
C ALA A 146 5.66 6.50 23.29
N ASN A 147 4.65 7.06 22.61
CA ASN A 147 4.58 8.48 22.25
C ASN A 147 5.82 8.94 21.44
N GLU A 148 6.34 8.03 20.62
CA GLU A 148 7.57 8.23 19.86
C GLU A 148 7.30 8.12 18.36
N LEU A 149 7.92 9.02 17.60
CA LEU A 149 8.01 8.88 16.15
C LEU A 149 9.04 7.80 15.85
N LYS A 150 8.58 6.67 15.31
CA LYS A 150 9.44 5.48 15.09
C LYS A 150 10.15 5.49 13.76
N ALA A 151 9.57 6.10 12.74
CA ALA A 151 10.21 6.22 11.44
C ALA A 151 9.60 7.36 10.64
N THR A 152 10.43 8.15 9.96
CA THR A 152 9.96 9.05 8.90
C THR A 152 10.62 8.66 7.60
N SER A 153 9.95 8.78 6.48
CA SER A 153 10.61 8.55 5.20
C SER A 153 10.03 9.42 4.12
N LEU A 154 10.92 9.81 3.24
CA LEU A 154 10.61 10.66 2.10
C LEU A 154 11.02 9.93 0.85
N ALA A 155 10.30 10.18 -0.22
CA ALA A 155 10.61 9.62 -1.50
C ALA A 155 10.22 10.54 -2.62
N PHE A 156 11.01 10.46 -3.68
CA PHE A 156 10.84 11.20 -4.89
C PHE A 156 10.87 10.22 -6.05
N LEU A 157 9.95 10.41 -6.98
CA LEU A 157 9.80 9.60 -8.16
C LEU A 157 9.69 10.53 -9.37
N HIS A 158 10.36 10.14 -10.43
CA HIS A 158 10.18 10.72 -11.75
C HIS A 158 9.99 9.57 -12.74
N GLN A 159 8.86 9.55 -13.43
CA GLN A 159 8.50 8.46 -14.33
C GLN A 159 8.16 8.97 -15.71
N THR A 160 9.03 8.75 -16.67
CA THR A 160 8.75 8.99 -18.09
C THR A 160 8.32 7.68 -18.76
N SER A 161 7.85 7.75 -20.01
CA SER A 161 7.40 6.57 -20.78
C SER A 161 8.44 5.45 -20.90
N ASP A 162 9.73 5.77 -20.82
CA ASP A 162 10.84 4.84 -21.05
C ASP A 162 11.64 4.50 -19.79
N TYR A 163 11.43 5.24 -18.70
CA TYR A 163 12.15 4.98 -17.45
C TYR A 163 11.42 5.50 -16.22
N ALA A 164 11.56 4.77 -15.12
CA ALA A 164 11.10 5.17 -13.81
C ALA A 164 12.30 5.28 -12.87
N LEU A 165 12.58 6.50 -12.40
CA LEU A 165 13.54 6.75 -11.34
C LEU A 165 12.78 6.87 -10.02
N HIS A 166 13.16 6.06 -9.05
CA HIS A 166 12.59 6.09 -7.71
C HIS A 166 13.71 6.21 -6.68
N THR A 167 13.66 7.25 -5.86
CA THR A 167 14.58 7.45 -4.74
C THR A 167 13.78 7.55 -3.44
N TYR A 168 14.27 6.90 -2.39
CA TYR A 168 13.66 6.98 -1.07
C TYR A 168 14.73 7.05 0.01
N THR A 169 14.37 7.75 1.08
CA THR A 169 15.16 7.89 2.30
C THR A 169 14.30 7.45 3.47
N ASN A 170 14.70 6.39 4.14
CA ASN A 170 14.07 5.88 5.35
C ASN A 170 14.87 6.34 6.58
N ASP A 171 14.21 7.14 7.42
CA ASP A 171 14.67 7.66 8.69
C ASP A 171 15.97 8.49 8.64
N GLY A 172 16.33 9.00 7.46
CA GLY A 172 17.58 9.73 7.23
C GLY A 172 18.84 8.87 7.23
N ASN A 173 18.72 7.56 7.49
CA ASN A 173 19.85 6.63 7.61
C ASN A 173 19.93 5.64 6.44
N GLU A 174 18.80 5.24 5.87
CA GLU A 174 18.74 4.29 4.77
C GLU A 174 18.30 4.99 3.48
N PHE A 175 19.24 5.13 2.55
CA PHE A 175 18.97 5.66 1.22
C PHE A 175 18.90 4.51 0.23
N GLY A 176 17.87 4.49 -0.59
CA GLY A 176 17.70 3.49 -1.63
C GLY A 176 17.15 4.11 -2.90
N GLY A 177 17.64 3.63 -4.03
CA GLY A 177 17.15 4.00 -5.35
C GLY A 177 16.84 2.76 -6.16
N ARG A 178 15.85 2.84 -7.04
CA ARG A 178 15.66 1.86 -8.12
C ARG A 178 15.39 2.59 -9.42
N PHE A 179 16.03 2.11 -10.47
CA PHE A 179 15.85 2.57 -11.83
C PHE A 179 15.25 1.42 -12.63
N LEU A 180 14.07 1.64 -13.21
CA LEU A 180 13.40 0.70 -14.09
C LEU A 180 13.42 1.27 -15.51
N PHE A 181 13.73 0.40 -16.47
CA PHE A 181 13.64 0.62 -17.92
C PHE A 181 12.55 -0.29 -18.49
#